data_AF-A0A7S2C1K8-F1
#
_entry.id   AF-A0A7S2C1K8-F1
#
_cell.length_a   1.000
_cell.length_b   1.000
_cell.length_c   1.000
_cell.angle_alpha   90.00
_cell.angle_beta   90.00
_cell.angle_gamma   90.00
#
_symmetry.space_group_name_H-M   'P 1'
#
loop_
_entity.id
_entity.type
_entity.pdbx_description
1 polymer ?
#
loop_
_entity_poly.entity_id
_entity_poly.type
_entity_poly.pdbx_seq_one_letter_code
_entity_poly.pdbx_strand_id
1 'polypeptide(L)'
;AHVVACASESASKHVKAFGVREDHFFQFWDWVGGRYSVCSSAGLVPLSLKYGYPLVEKLLAGARSMDQHFFNTPLERNLPVLMGLLGVWNLSFLGYKARTMLPYSEALCKFPAHVQQVDMESN
;
A
#
# COMPACT_ATOMS: atom_id res chain seq x y z
N ALA A 1 -13.70 -24.27 -11.00
CA ALA A 1 -13.98 -23.07 -10.20
C ALA A 1 -12.90 -22.04 -10.53
N HIS A 2 -13.28 -20.91 -11.15
CA HIS A 2 -12.34 -19.92 -11.73
C HIS A 2 -12.37 -18.55 -11.03
N VAL A 3 -13.04 -18.45 -9.88
CA VAL A 3 -13.26 -17.19 -9.16
C VAL A 3 -12.73 -17.32 -7.74
N VAL A 4 -12.02 -16.28 -7.30
CA VAL A 4 -11.57 -16.04 -5.93
C VAL A 4 -11.96 -14.62 -5.53
N ALA A 5 -12.11 -14.36 -4.23
CA ALA A 5 -12.42 -13.03 -3.72
C ALA A 5 -11.36 -12.56 -2.72
N CYS A 6 -10.96 -11.29 -2.84
CA CYS A 6 -10.17 -10.59 -1.83
C CYS A 6 -11.00 -9.40 -1.35
N ALA A 7 -11.47 -9.44 -0.11
CA ALA A 7 -12.32 -8.39 0.46
C ALA A 7 -12.18 -8.34 1.98
N SER A 8 -12.70 -7.27 2.59
CA SER A 8 -12.76 -7.17 4.05
C SER A 8 -13.66 -8.27 4.64
N GLU A 9 -13.39 -8.67 5.88
CA GLU A 9 -14.23 -9.59 6.66
C GLU A 9 -15.70 -9.12 6.73
N SER A 10 -15.91 -7.80 6.77
CA SER A 10 -17.25 -7.17 6.76
C SER A 10 -18.04 -7.46 5.47
N ALA A 11 -17.35 -7.78 4.37
CA ALA A 11 -17.96 -8.15 3.08
C ALA A 11 -18.34 -9.63 2.97
N SER A 12 -18.08 -10.47 3.98
CA SER A 12 -18.26 -11.92 3.94
C SER A 12 -19.66 -12.36 3.45
N LYS A 13 -20.73 -11.70 3.92
CA LYS A 13 -22.11 -12.00 3.48
C LYS A 13 -22.31 -11.78 1.98
N HIS A 14 -21.73 -10.71 1.42
CA HIS A 14 -21.82 -10.39 0.00
C HIS A 14 -21.01 -11.36 -0.85
N VAL A 15 -19.81 -11.74 -0.39
CA VAL A 15 -18.96 -12.73 -1.06
C VAL A 15 -19.64 -14.10 -1.12
N LYS A 16 -20.29 -14.51 -0.03
CA LYS A 16 -21.08 -15.75 0.03
C LYS A 16 -22.30 -15.67 -0.89
N ALA A 17 -23.01 -14.54 -0.91
CA ALA A 17 -24.15 -14.33 -1.81
C ALA A 17 -23.75 -14.35 -3.29
N PHE A 18 -22.54 -13.92 -3.62
CA PHE A 18 -21.96 -14.02 -4.97
C PHE A 18 -21.62 -15.47 -5.38
N GLY A 19 -21.57 -16.40 -4.41
CA GLY A 19 -21.29 -17.82 -4.66
C GLY A 19 -19.81 -18.19 -4.64
N VAL A 20 -18.94 -17.36 -4.04
CA VAL A 20 -17.53 -17.73 -3.82
C VAL A 20 -17.44 -18.74 -2.67
N ARG A 21 -16.67 -19.81 -2.87
CA ARG A 21 -16.41 -20.80 -1.84
C ARG A 21 -15.56 -20.20 -0.71
N GLU A 22 -15.75 -20.69 0.51
CA GLU A 22 -15.01 -20.18 1.69
C GLU A 22 -13.50 -20.37 1.56
N ASP A 23 -13.04 -21.46 0.93
CA ASP A 23 -11.62 -21.73 0.65
C ASP A 23 -11.03 -20.87 -0.49
N HIS A 24 -11.86 -20.10 -1.18
CA HIS A 24 -11.48 -19.15 -2.24
C HIS A 24 -11.63 -17.69 -1.79
N PHE A 25 -11.91 -17.46 -0.51
CA PHE A 25 -12.10 -16.13 0.06
C PHE A 25 -10.91 -15.70 0.93
N PHE A 26 -10.12 -14.76 0.43
CA PHE A 26 -8.94 -14.22 1.10
C PHE A 26 -9.27 -12.90 1.78
N GLN A 27 -9.47 -12.96 3.09
CA GLN A 27 -9.95 -11.83 3.88
C GLN A 27 -8.83 -10.85 4.26
N PHE A 28 -9.21 -9.59 4.43
CA PHE A 28 -8.47 -8.60 5.21
C PHE A 28 -9.42 -7.89 6.16
N TRP A 29 -8.93 -6.96 6.98
CA TRP A 29 -9.71 -6.35 8.06
C TRP A 29 -10.10 -4.91 7.75
N ASP A 30 -11.15 -4.43 8.43
CA ASP A 30 -11.69 -3.07 8.22
C ASP A 30 -10.71 -1.94 8.56
N TRP A 31 -9.70 -2.19 9.39
CA TRP A 31 -8.63 -1.22 9.67
C TRP A 31 -7.63 -1.07 8.52
N VAL A 32 -7.71 -1.91 7.48
CA VAL A 32 -6.90 -1.81 6.27
C VAL A 32 -7.59 -0.85 5.29
N GLY A 33 -7.18 0.42 5.30
CA GLY A 33 -7.65 1.40 4.31
C GLY A 33 -7.27 1.02 2.88
N GLY A 34 -8.16 1.27 1.91
CA GLY A 34 -7.99 0.83 0.52
C GLY A 34 -6.65 1.23 -0.11
N ARG A 35 -6.24 2.49 0.02
CA ARG A 35 -4.95 2.99 -0.50
C ARG A 35 -3.70 2.43 0.22
N TYR A 36 -3.88 1.78 1.37
CA TYR A 36 -2.83 1.09 2.14
C TYR A 36 -2.91 -0.44 2.05
N SER A 37 -3.82 -0.99 1.23
CA SER A 37 -4.17 -2.41 1.23
C SER A 37 -3.23 -3.33 0.44
N VAL A 38 -2.20 -2.81 -0.23
CA VAL A 38 -1.31 -3.63 -1.06
C VAL A 38 -0.58 -4.73 -0.27
N CYS A 39 -0.30 -4.48 1.02
CA CYS A 39 0.29 -5.47 1.93
C CYS A 39 -0.74 -6.43 2.56
N SER A 40 -2.01 -6.37 2.19
CA SER A 40 -3.06 -7.31 2.59
C SER A 40 -3.36 -8.30 1.46
N SER A 41 -4.35 -9.19 1.63
CA SER A 41 -4.76 -10.12 0.56
C SER A 41 -5.10 -9.42 -0.76
N ALA A 42 -5.53 -8.14 -0.73
CA ALA A 42 -5.83 -7.35 -1.92
C ALA A 42 -4.64 -7.25 -2.90
N GLY A 43 -3.41 -7.08 -2.39
CA GLY A 43 -2.20 -7.09 -3.22
C GLY A 43 -1.44 -8.42 -3.16
N LEU A 44 -1.36 -9.07 -1.99
CA LEU A 44 -0.52 -10.25 -1.80
C LEU A 44 -0.99 -11.45 -2.62
N VAL A 45 -2.31 -11.67 -2.77
CA VAL A 45 -2.84 -12.80 -3.56
C VAL A 45 -2.44 -12.69 -5.04
N PRO A 46 -2.77 -11.60 -5.77
CA PRO A 46 -2.38 -11.48 -7.17
C PRO A 46 -0.87 -11.45 -7.38
N LEU A 47 -0.11 -10.80 -6.49
CA LEU A 47 1.36 -10.78 -6.58
C LEU A 47 1.97 -12.17 -6.36
N SER A 48 1.46 -12.94 -5.40
CA SER A 48 1.94 -14.30 -5.13
C SER A 48 1.64 -15.24 -6.28
N LEU A 49 0.49 -15.10 -6.94
CA LEU A 49 0.14 -15.87 -8.13
C LEU A 49 1.07 -15.56 -9.31
N LYS A 50 1.50 -14.29 -9.45
CA LYS A 50 2.35 -13.86 -10.57
C LYS A 50 3.83 -14.16 -10.35
N TYR A 51 4.33 -13.96 -9.13
CA TYR A 51 5.77 -13.94 -8.83
C TYR A 51 6.22 -14.99 -7.79
N GLY A 52 5.28 -15.71 -7.19
CA GLY A 52 5.54 -16.64 -6.09
C GLY A 52 5.58 -15.94 -4.73
N TYR A 53 5.09 -16.63 -3.70
CA TYR A 53 5.07 -16.14 -2.33
C TYR A 53 6.47 -15.76 -1.78
N PRO A 54 7.58 -16.46 -2.09
CA PRO A 54 8.90 -16.08 -1.58
C PRO A 54 9.35 -14.67 -1.98
N LEU A 55 8.92 -14.17 -3.15
CA LEU A 55 9.22 -12.78 -3.55
C LEU A 55 8.34 -11.78 -2.79
N VAL A 56 7.08 -12.13 -2.58
CA VAL A 56 6.12 -11.32 -1.82
C VAL A 56 6.54 -11.20 -0.36
N GLU A 57 7.08 -12.27 0.23
CA GLU A 57 7.65 -12.23 1.58
C GLU A 57 8.81 -11.22 1.69
N LYS A 58 9.67 -11.12 0.66
CA LYS A 58 10.73 -10.09 0.61
C LYS A 58 10.15 -8.67 0.52
N LEU A 59 9.08 -8.47 -0.23
CA LEU A 59 8.36 -7.19 -0.28
C LEU A 59 7.86 -6.80 1.13
N LEU A 60 7.18 -7.73 1.81
CA LEU A 60 6.67 -7.52 3.17
C LEU A 60 7.79 -7.26 4.18
N ALA A 61 8.91 -7.97 4.08
CA ALA A 61 10.09 -7.74 4.91
C ALA A 61 10.68 -6.33 4.69
N GLY A 62 10.71 -5.86 3.44
CA GLY A 62 11.12 -4.50 3.10
C GLY A 62 10.20 -3.44 3.70
N ALA A 63 8.87 -3.62 3.57
CA ALA A 63 7.87 -2.74 4.19
C ALA A 63 8.05 -2.69 5.71
N ARG A 64 8.12 -3.86 6.37
CA ARG A 64 8.35 -3.96 7.82
C ARG A 64 9.66 -3.30 8.25
N SER A 65 10.73 -3.41 7.45
CA SER A 65 11.99 -2.75 7.76
C SER A 65 11.86 -1.23 7.76
N MET A 66 11.09 -0.66 6.82
CA MET A 66 10.84 0.78 6.78
C MET A 66 9.91 1.22 7.92
N ASP A 67 8.92 0.41 8.30
CA ASP A 67 8.08 0.66 9.48
C ASP A 67 8.93 0.71 10.75
N GLN A 68 9.84 -0.25 10.94
CA GLN A 68 10.75 -0.26 12.09
C GLN A 68 11.69 0.95 12.10
N HIS A 69 12.17 1.38 10.94
CA HIS A 69 12.94 2.62 10.83
C HIS A 69 12.08 3.83 11.22
N PHE A 70 10.85 3.91 10.75
CA PHE A 70 9.93 5.00 11.06
C PHE A 70 9.62 5.09 12.57
N PHE A 71 9.41 3.96 13.25
CA PHE A 71 9.06 3.96 14.68
C PHE A 71 10.26 4.21 15.61
N ASN A 72 11.46 3.73 15.25
CA ASN A 72 12.58 3.67 16.19
C ASN A 72 13.70 4.68 15.93
N THR A 73 13.75 5.30 14.75
CA THR A 73 14.83 6.22 14.39
C THR A 73 14.55 7.65 14.91
N PRO A 74 15.52 8.33 15.55
CA PRO A 74 15.40 9.74 15.94
C PRO A 74 14.95 10.62 14.76
N LEU A 75 14.09 11.61 15.03
CA LEU A 75 13.38 12.38 13.99
C LEU A 75 14.33 13.01 12.97
N GLU A 76 15.48 13.53 13.42
CA GLU A 76 16.51 14.15 12.58
C GLU A 76 17.23 13.18 11.63
N ARG A 77 17.04 11.87 11.79
CA ARG A 77 17.55 10.81 10.90
C ARG A 77 16.43 9.96 10.29
N ASN A 78 15.18 10.29 10.56
CA ASN A 78 14.03 9.50 10.18
C ASN A 78 13.56 9.91 8.78
N LEU A 79 13.73 9.00 7.81
CA LEU A 79 13.55 9.31 6.38
C LEU A 79 12.11 9.72 6.05
N PRO A 80 11.06 8.95 6.43
CA PRO A 80 9.68 9.39 6.23
C PRO A 80 9.34 10.72 6.91
N VAL A 81 9.83 10.95 8.14
CA VAL A 81 9.59 12.22 8.86
C VAL A 81 10.20 13.39 8.12
N LEU A 82 11.48 13.29 7.74
CA LEU A 82 12.17 14.36 7.00
C LEU A 82 11.48 14.63 5.65
N MET A 83 11.06 13.59 4.92
CA MET A 83 10.30 13.76 3.67
C MET A 83 8.94 14.45 3.90
N GLY A 84 8.24 14.10 4.97
CA GLY A 84 6.98 14.76 5.36
C GLY A 84 7.18 16.25 5.69
N LEU A 85 8.21 16.56 6.49
CA LEU A 85 8.55 17.94 6.87
C LEU A 85 8.96 18.79 5.66
N LEU A 86 9.71 18.24 4.70
CA LEU A 86 10.00 18.92 3.43
C LEU A 86 8.72 19.23 2.64
N GLY A 87 7.73 18.32 2.70
CA GLY A 87 6.41 18.56 2.13
C GLY A 87 5.71 19.76 2.76
N VAL A 88 5.65 19.79 4.09
CA VAL A 88 5.06 20.92 4.85
C VAL A 88 5.81 22.21 4.56
N TRP A 89 7.14 22.18 4.53
CA TRP A 89 7.96 23.36 4.23
C TRP A 89 7.64 23.94 2.85
N ASN A 90 7.71 23.10 1.82
CA ASN A 90 7.47 23.53 0.44
C ASN A 90 6.04 24.04 0.23
N LEU A 91 5.04 23.39 0.84
CA LEU A 91 3.64 23.75 0.68
C LEU A 91 3.26 24.99 1.52
N SER A 92 3.52 24.95 2.82
CA SER A 92 3.01 25.94 3.77
C SER A 92 3.85 27.22 3.85
N PHE A 93 5.16 27.14 3.59
CA PHE A 93 6.06 28.30 3.71
C PHE A 93 6.52 28.84 2.36
N LEU A 94 6.81 27.96 1.38
CA LEU A 94 7.23 28.39 0.04
C LEU A 94 6.06 28.51 -0.96
N GLY A 95 4.88 27.98 -0.62
CA GLY A 95 3.68 28.07 -1.45
C GLY A 95 3.68 27.15 -2.68
N TYR A 96 4.55 26.13 -2.73
CA TYR A 96 4.57 25.15 -3.82
C TYR A 96 3.45 24.12 -3.66
N LYS A 97 2.39 24.27 -4.46
CA LYS A 97 1.15 23.49 -4.36
C LYS A 97 1.18 22.12 -5.05
N ALA A 98 2.27 21.77 -5.71
CA ALA A 98 2.39 20.53 -6.47
C ALA A 98 3.76 19.89 -6.23
N ARG A 99 3.79 18.55 -6.30
CA ARG A 99 5.00 17.74 -6.24
C ARG A 99 5.02 16.80 -7.44
N THR A 100 6.15 16.75 -8.13
CA THR A 100 6.35 15.82 -9.24
C THR A 100 7.17 14.62 -8.76
N MET A 101 6.72 13.41 -9.07
CA MET A 101 7.45 12.17 -8.84
C MET A 101 8.00 11.66 -10.18
N LEU A 102 9.33 11.61 -10.30
CA LEU A 102 10.03 11.26 -11.55
C LEU A 102 10.89 10.01 -11.34
N PRO A 103 10.30 8.80 -11.37
CA PRO A 103 11.09 7.58 -11.30
C PRO A 103 11.86 7.39 -12.61
N TYR A 104 13.19 7.31 -12.54
CA TYR A 104 14.06 7.04 -13.70
C TYR A 104 14.12 5.53 -14.01
N SER A 105 12.95 4.88 -14.06
CA SER A 105 12.80 3.46 -14.37
C SER A 105 11.42 3.19 -14.94
N GLU A 106 11.36 2.60 -16.14
CA GLU A 106 10.10 2.26 -16.80
C GLU A 106 9.27 1.27 -15.96
N ALA A 107 9.92 0.38 -15.23
CA ALA A 107 9.25 -0.57 -14.33
C ALA A 107 8.41 0.12 -13.24
N LEU A 108 8.68 1.40 -12.95
CA LEU A 108 7.98 2.21 -11.96
C LEU A 108 6.98 3.19 -12.59
N CYS A 109 6.62 3.06 -13.87
CA CYS A 109 5.72 3.99 -14.55
C CYS A 109 4.32 4.11 -13.89
N LYS A 110 3.87 3.10 -13.14
CA LYS A 110 2.62 3.11 -12.37
C LYS A 110 2.76 3.59 -10.93
N PHE A 111 3.98 3.76 -10.43
CA PHE A 111 4.24 4.17 -9.05
C PHE A 111 3.68 5.58 -8.74
N PRO A 112 3.84 6.61 -9.61
CA PRO A 112 3.25 7.93 -9.36
C PRO A 112 1.73 7.90 -9.20
N ALA A 113 1.02 7.09 -10.00
CA ALA A 113 -0.43 6.97 -9.91
C ALA A 113 -0.88 6.35 -8.58
N HIS A 114 -0.14 5.35 -8.07
CA HIS A 114 -0.39 4.79 -6.75
C HIS A 114 -0.14 5.82 -5.64
N VAL A 115 1.02 6.50 -5.68
CA VAL A 115 1.35 7.52 -4.67
C VAL A 115 0.38 8.69 -4.69
N GLN A 116 -0.14 9.07 -5.87
CA GLN A 116 -1.16 10.10 -5.98
C GLN A 116 -2.39 9.77 -5.11
N GLN A 117 -2.88 8.54 -5.17
CA GLN A 117 -4.00 8.11 -4.33
C GLN A 117 -3.63 8.10 -2.85
N VAL A 118 -2.44 7.59 -2.51
CA VAL A 118 -1.95 7.52 -1.13
C VAL A 118 -1.81 8.92 -0.51
N ASP A 119 -1.31 9.90 -1.25
CA ASP A 119 -1.06 11.25 -0.75
C ASP A 119 -2.34 12.11 -0.75
N MET A 120 -3.02 12.21 -1.90
CA MET A 120 -4.09 13.18 -2.11
C MET A 120 -5.43 12.78 -1.48
N GLU A 121 -5.69 11.49 -1.24
CA GLU A 121 -6.91 11.05 -0.52
C GLU A 121 -6.70 10.95 0.99
N SER A 122 -5.47 11.13 1.49
CA SER A 122 -5.13 10.99 2.91
C SER A 122 -5.06 12.30 3.67
N ASN A 123 -4.52 13.34 3.04
CA ASN A 123 -4.22 14.63 3.63
C ASN A 123 -5.28 15.67 3.28
#